data_AF-Q7VAB6-F1
#
_entry.id   AF-Q7VAB6-F1
#
_cell.length_a   1.000
_cell.length_b   1.000
_cell.length_c   1.000
_cell.angle_alpha   90.00
_cell.angle_beta   90.00
_cell.angle_gamma   90.00
#
_symmetry.space_group_name_H-M   'P 1'
#
loop_
_entity.id
_entity.type
_entity.pdbx_description
1 polymer ?
#
loop_
_entity_poly.entity_id
_entity_poly.type
_entity_poly.pdbx_seq_one_letter_code
_entity_poly.pdbx_strand_id
1 'polypeptide(L)'
;MLRTQLNININPDLLLKLKSEASKQRRTLTELVSDAITNQLNNTISERTLEARLFAVEQKISSLEKCCSQVSSGQKITPFTISEAENCNAFIKGVFLEETKRQQYNSSIDAWNDLIGHIECFDQWNDIITLRLKEALFIKGGDDLTCDEMNSLTKGKICPCPIRTGLINWINNQPKGKCSCANEYFPSQQTICDEGEKLLEQLYAL
;
A
#
# COMPACT_ATOMS: atom_id res chain seq x y z
N MET A 1 9.24 -59.74 -19.58
CA MET A 1 9.74 -58.64 -18.72
C MET A 1 11.25 -58.73 -18.65
N LEU A 2 11.96 -57.69 -19.07
CA LEU A 2 13.41 -57.58 -18.87
C LEU A 2 13.66 -57.43 -17.35
N ARG A 3 14.33 -58.41 -16.74
CA ARG A 3 14.78 -58.31 -15.35
C ARG A 3 16.11 -57.58 -15.33
N THR A 4 16.15 -56.40 -14.71
CA THR A 4 17.39 -55.67 -14.41
C THR A 4 17.93 -56.14 -13.07
N GLN A 5 19.25 -56.36 -12.99
CA GLN A 5 19.93 -56.73 -11.74
C GLN A 5 20.81 -55.58 -11.27
N LEU A 6 20.74 -55.28 -9.97
CA LEU A 6 21.62 -54.34 -9.30
C LEU A 6 22.55 -55.11 -8.36
N ASN A 7 23.85 -55.13 -8.67
CA ASN A 7 24.85 -55.74 -7.82
C ASN A 7 25.43 -54.69 -6.86
N ILE A 8 25.21 -54.89 -5.57
CA ILE A 8 25.68 -53.99 -4.51
C ILE A 8 26.68 -54.70 -3.62
N ASN A 9 27.79 -54.02 -3.32
CA ASN A 9 28.69 -54.44 -2.26
C ASN A 9 28.21 -53.77 -0.96
N ILE A 10 27.88 -54.57 0.05
CA ILE A 10 27.30 -54.09 1.31
C ILE A 10 28.07 -54.66 2.49
N ASN A 11 28.10 -53.88 3.57
CA ASN A 11 28.71 -54.31 4.82
C ASN A 11 28.04 -55.63 5.31
N PRO A 12 28.82 -56.67 5.68
CA PRO A 12 28.30 -57.94 6.17
C PRO A 12 27.31 -57.81 7.34
N ASP A 13 27.55 -56.88 8.27
CA ASP A 13 26.67 -56.66 9.42
C ASP A 13 25.32 -56.07 8.99
N LEU A 14 25.34 -55.23 7.95
CA LEU A 14 24.12 -54.67 7.37
C LEU A 14 23.32 -55.76 6.64
N LEU A 15 23.99 -56.66 5.92
CA LEU A 15 23.34 -57.80 5.27
C LEU A 15 22.64 -58.71 6.29
N LEU A 16 23.30 -58.98 7.43
CA LEU A 16 22.70 -59.79 8.51
C LEU A 16 21.45 -59.13 9.09
N LYS A 17 21.49 -57.82 9.35
CA LYS A 17 20.33 -57.05 9.82
C LYS A 17 19.19 -57.08 8.81
N LEU A 18 19.47 -56.86 7.53
CA LEU A 18 18.46 -56.90 6.47
C LEU A 18 17.83 -58.28 6.33
N LYS A 19 18.62 -59.36 6.41
CA LYS A 19 18.10 -60.73 6.40
C LYS A 19 17.21 -61.03 7.61
N SER A 20 17.64 -60.61 8.81
CA SER A 20 16.85 -60.77 10.03
C SER A 20 15.51 -60.05 9.92
N GLU A 21 15.53 -58.82 9.40
CA GLU A 21 14.32 -58.01 9.25
C GLU A 21 13.39 -58.55 8.16
N ALA A 22 13.93 -59.03 7.04
CA ALA A 22 13.15 -59.71 5.99
C ALA A 22 12.44 -60.96 6.55
N SER A 23 13.15 -61.76 7.34
CA SER A 23 12.59 -62.94 8.02
C SER A 23 11.47 -62.59 8.99
N LYS A 24 11.64 -61.54 9.82
CA LYS A 24 10.58 -61.08 10.74
C LYS A 24 9.32 -60.66 9.99
N GLN A 25 9.49 -59.99 8.85
CA GLN A 25 8.39 -59.49 8.04
C GLN A 25 7.83 -60.54 7.05
N ARG A 26 8.37 -61.77 7.06
CA ARG A 26 8.02 -62.86 6.13
C ARG A 26 8.11 -62.46 4.66
N ARG A 27 9.13 -61.67 4.32
CA ARG A 27 9.43 -61.22 2.95
C ARG A 27 10.80 -61.72 2.52
N THR A 28 11.02 -61.79 1.21
CA THR A 28 12.37 -62.01 0.69
C THR A 28 13.22 -60.75 0.89
N LEU A 29 14.54 -60.93 0.99
CA LEU A 29 15.48 -59.80 1.06
C LEU A 29 15.31 -58.85 -0.13
N THR A 30 15.06 -59.40 -1.32
CA THR A 30 14.86 -58.64 -2.55
C THR A 30 13.60 -57.78 -2.49
N GLU A 31 12.48 -58.31 -1.99
CA GLU A 31 11.24 -57.55 -1.79
C GLU A 31 11.45 -56.43 -0.77
N LEU A 32 12.07 -56.75 0.37
CA LEU A 32 12.35 -55.75 1.42
C LEU A 32 13.20 -54.58 0.90
N VAL A 33 14.27 -54.89 0.16
CA VAL A 33 15.16 -53.87 -0.42
C VAL A 33 14.47 -53.08 -1.52
N SER A 34 13.70 -53.75 -2.38
CA SER A 34 12.97 -53.07 -3.46
C SER A 34 11.89 -52.12 -2.92
N ASP A 35 11.16 -52.55 -1.89
CA ASP A 35 10.16 -51.73 -1.20
C ASP A 35 10.81 -50.53 -0.50
N ALA A 36 11.94 -50.74 0.18
CA ALA A 36 12.66 -49.67 0.86
C ALA A 36 13.15 -48.60 -0.12
N ILE A 37 13.71 -49.01 -1.28
CA ILE A 37 14.15 -48.11 -2.34
C ILE A 37 12.95 -47.36 -2.94
N THR A 38 11.86 -48.07 -3.24
CA THR A 38 10.64 -47.47 -3.82
C THR A 38 10.03 -46.45 -2.87
N ASN A 39 9.96 -46.76 -1.57
CA ASN A 39 9.44 -45.85 -0.55
C ASN A 39 10.34 -44.62 -0.36
N GLN A 40 11.67 -44.77 -0.43
CA GLN A 40 12.60 -43.63 -0.39
C GLN A 40 12.42 -42.72 -1.62
N LEU A 41 12.30 -43.29 -2.82
CA LEU A 41 12.06 -42.53 -4.05
C LEU A 41 10.71 -41.80 -4.02
N ASN A 42 9.68 -42.42 -3.46
CA ASN A 42 8.36 -41.80 -3.31
C ASN A 42 8.30 -40.74 -2.18
N ASN A 43 9.12 -40.89 -1.13
CA ASN A 43 9.23 -39.94 -0.02
C ASN A 43 10.19 -38.78 -0.29
N THR A 44 10.95 -38.84 -1.39
CA THR A 44 11.68 -37.66 -1.88
C THR A 44 10.61 -36.71 -2.38
N ILE A 45 10.27 -35.70 -1.55
CA ILE A 45 9.27 -34.66 -1.80
C ILE A 45 9.28 -34.35 -3.30
N SER A 46 8.25 -34.79 -4.02
CA SER A 46 8.20 -34.67 -5.47
C SER A 46 8.52 -33.22 -5.83
N GLU A 47 9.53 -32.99 -6.66
CA GLU A 47 9.95 -31.64 -7.08
C GLU A 47 8.75 -30.82 -7.57
N ARG A 48 7.75 -31.49 -8.17
CA ARG A 48 6.44 -30.93 -8.52
C ARG A 48 5.70 -30.24 -7.37
N THR A 49 5.80 -30.76 -6.15
CA THR A 49 5.17 -30.19 -4.96
C THR A 49 5.91 -28.93 -4.49
N LEU A 50 7.23 -28.88 -4.65
CA LEU A 50 8.02 -27.68 -4.33
C LEU A 50 7.79 -26.58 -5.37
N GLU A 51 7.80 -26.93 -6.66
CA GLU A 51 7.51 -26.02 -7.77
C GLU A 51 6.09 -25.45 -7.67
N ALA A 52 5.09 -26.29 -7.38
CA ALA A 52 3.72 -25.82 -7.18
C ALA A 52 3.58 -24.86 -5.99
N ARG A 53 4.34 -25.11 -4.90
CA ARG A 53 4.36 -24.21 -3.74
C ARG A 53 5.08 -22.91 -4.03
N LEU A 54 6.19 -22.95 -4.77
CA LEU A 54 6.92 -21.78 -5.24
C LEU A 54 6.04 -20.90 -6.14
N PHE A 55 5.39 -21.52 -7.14
CA PHE A 55 4.46 -20.82 -8.02
C PHE A 55 3.30 -20.17 -7.26
N ALA A 56 2.73 -20.86 -6.27
CA ALA A 56 1.66 -20.30 -5.43
C ALA A 56 2.15 -19.11 -4.57
N VAL A 57 3.41 -19.15 -4.11
CA VAL A 57 4.03 -18.05 -3.37
C VAL A 57 4.30 -16.86 -4.30
N GLU A 58 4.84 -17.09 -5.49
CA GLU A 58 5.07 -16.05 -6.51
C GLU A 58 3.76 -15.38 -6.94
N GLN A 59 2.68 -16.15 -7.14
CA GLN A 59 1.35 -15.58 -7.42
C GLN A 59 0.84 -14.70 -6.27
N LYS A 60 1.03 -15.13 -5.02
CA LYS A 60 0.65 -14.33 -3.85
C LYS A 60 1.48 -13.04 -3.76
N ILE A 61 2.80 -13.13 -3.97
CA ILE A 61 3.69 -11.97 -3.99
C ILE A 61 3.27 -11.00 -5.09
N SER A 62 3.07 -11.48 -6.33
CA SER A 62 2.62 -10.64 -7.45
C SER A 62 1.26 -9.97 -7.19
N SER A 63 0.35 -10.66 -6.49
CA SER A 63 -0.94 -10.10 -6.11
C SER A 63 -0.80 -9.03 -5.02
N LEU A 64 0.07 -9.25 -4.03
CA LEU A 64 0.39 -8.28 -2.98
C LEU A 64 1.11 -7.06 -3.56
N GLU A 65 2.06 -7.25 -4.46
CA GLU A 65 2.77 -6.17 -5.17
C GLU A 65 1.80 -5.32 -5.99
N LYS A 66 0.85 -5.95 -6.70
CA LYS A 66 -0.23 -5.22 -7.38
C LYS A 66 -1.09 -4.42 -6.41
N CYS A 67 -1.49 -4.98 -5.27
CA CYS A 67 -2.22 -4.23 -4.24
C CYS A 67 -1.39 -3.08 -3.65
N CYS A 68 -0.12 -3.30 -3.31
CA CYS A 68 0.75 -2.28 -2.76
C CYS A 68 1.06 -1.17 -3.78
N SER A 69 1.16 -1.48 -5.07
CA SER A 69 1.33 -0.47 -6.13
C SER A 69 0.10 0.43 -6.31
N GLN A 70 -1.08 -0.01 -5.83
CA GLN A 70 -2.31 0.81 -5.79
C GLN A 70 -2.42 1.65 -4.50
N VAL A 71 -1.72 1.25 -3.44
CA VAL A 71 -1.58 2.06 -2.22
C VAL A 71 -0.47 3.07 -2.47
N SER A 72 -0.77 4.14 -3.20
CA SER A 72 0.19 5.24 -3.34
C SER A 72 0.48 5.80 -1.94
N SER A 73 1.75 5.76 -1.55
CA SER A 73 2.27 6.39 -0.32
C SER A 73 1.74 7.82 -0.20
N GLY A 74 0.81 8.04 0.74
CA GLY A 74 0.16 9.34 0.92
C GLY A 74 -1.36 9.33 0.94
N GLN A 75 -2.00 8.18 0.69
CA GLN A 75 -3.45 8.02 0.79
C GLN A 75 -3.94 7.69 2.20
N LYS A 76 -5.13 8.18 2.54
CA LYS A 76 -5.87 7.74 3.71
C LYS A 76 -6.68 6.48 3.36
N ILE A 77 -6.42 5.40 4.09
CA ILE A 77 -7.05 4.09 3.84
C ILE A 77 -8.37 3.95 4.62
N THR A 78 -8.52 4.74 5.68
CA THR A 78 -9.70 4.77 6.56
C THR A 78 -10.52 6.05 6.33
N PRO A 79 -11.83 6.04 6.64
CA PRO A 79 -12.61 7.26 6.68
C PRO A 79 -12.05 8.27 7.69
N PHE A 80 -12.18 9.57 7.39
CA PHE A 80 -11.92 10.66 8.32
C PHE A 80 -12.80 10.54 9.56
N THR A 81 -12.15 10.59 10.71
CA THR A 81 -12.77 10.90 12.00
C THR A 81 -12.97 12.41 12.15
N ILE A 82 -13.73 12.83 13.16
CA ILE A 82 -14.00 14.25 13.43
C ILE A 82 -12.69 15.00 13.73
N SER A 83 -11.85 14.45 14.62
CA SER A 83 -10.57 15.08 15.00
C SER A 83 -9.59 15.19 13.82
N GLU A 84 -9.54 14.19 12.94
CA GLU A 84 -8.69 14.27 11.75
C GLU A 84 -9.17 15.33 10.75
N ALA A 85 -10.50 15.54 10.66
CA ALA A 85 -11.06 16.61 9.84
C ALA A 85 -10.71 17.98 10.41
N GLU A 86 -10.80 18.17 11.73
CA GLU A 86 -10.38 19.40 12.42
C GLU A 86 -8.90 19.71 12.14
N ASN A 87 -8.02 18.72 12.31
CA ASN A 87 -6.58 18.87 12.04
C ASN A 87 -6.31 19.23 10.57
N CYS A 88 -7.00 18.58 9.62
CA CYS A 88 -6.88 18.90 8.21
C CYS A 88 -7.34 20.32 7.90
N ASN A 89 -8.47 20.77 8.44
CA ASN A 89 -8.96 22.14 8.24
C ASN A 89 -7.97 23.16 8.80
N ALA A 90 -7.44 22.95 10.00
CA ALA A 90 -6.44 23.81 10.61
C ALA A 90 -5.18 23.92 9.73
N PHE A 91 -4.70 22.79 9.20
CA PHE A 91 -3.58 22.75 8.27
C PHE A 91 -3.88 23.52 6.96
N ILE A 92 -5.04 23.28 6.34
CA ILE A 92 -5.43 23.96 5.08
C ILE A 92 -5.49 25.48 5.28
N LYS A 93 -6.12 25.95 6.37
CA LYS A 93 -6.21 27.37 6.72
C LYS A 93 -4.83 27.99 6.89
N GLY A 94 -3.95 27.34 7.63
CA GLY A 94 -2.62 27.85 7.87
C GLY A 94 -1.76 27.87 6.62
N VAL A 95 -1.78 26.82 5.78
CA VAL A 95 -1.10 26.81 4.48
C VAL A 95 -1.61 27.96 3.61
N PHE A 96 -2.93 28.18 3.55
CA PHE A 96 -3.51 29.26 2.76
C PHE A 96 -3.01 30.64 3.22
N LEU A 97 -2.98 30.89 4.53
CA LEU A 97 -2.51 32.16 5.08
C LEU A 97 -1.01 32.38 4.82
N GLU A 98 -0.17 31.36 5.00
CA GLU A 98 1.27 31.46 4.79
C GLU A 98 1.63 31.60 3.30
N GLU A 99 1.02 30.83 2.40
CA GLU A 99 1.26 30.96 0.96
C GLU A 99 0.76 32.29 0.40
N THR A 100 -0.37 32.81 0.91
CA THR A 100 -0.87 34.12 0.50
C THR A 100 0.18 35.21 0.76
N LYS A 101 0.88 35.15 1.90
CA LYS A 101 1.98 36.06 2.24
C LYS A 101 3.23 35.77 1.42
N ARG A 102 3.63 34.50 1.33
CA ARG A 102 4.88 34.06 0.68
C ARG A 102 4.92 34.40 -0.81
N GLN A 103 3.79 34.20 -1.51
CA GLN A 103 3.66 34.49 -2.94
C GLN A 103 3.29 35.96 -3.23
N GLN A 104 3.09 36.79 -2.19
CA GLN A 104 2.80 38.23 -2.30
C GLN A 104 1.53 38.55 -3.12
N TYR A 105 0.45 37.79 -2.90
CA TYR A 105 -0.83 38.11 -3.54
C TYR A 105 -1.36 39.47 -3.10
N ASN A 106 -1.99 40.21 -4.03
CA ASN A 106 -2.59 41.51 -3.76
C ASN A 106 -3.78 41.42 -2.81
N SER A 107 -4.48 40.28 -2.82
CA SER A 107 -5.60 40.00 -1.93
C SER A 107 -5.73 38.50 -1.66
N SER A 108 -6.35 38.15 -0.53
CA SER A 108 -6.72 36.75 -0.25
C SER A 108 -7.68 36.18 -1.31
N ILE A 109 -8.46 37.02 -1.98
CA ILE A 109 -9.36 36.59 -3.06
C ILE A 109 -8.56 36.13 -4.27
N ASP A 110 -7.46 36.80 -4.60
CA ASP A 110 -6.58 36.40 -5.70
C ASP A 110 -5.90 35.06 -5.39
N ALA A 111 -5.41 34.90 -4.15
CA ALA A 111 -4.84 33.64 -3.68
C ALA A 111 -5.86 32.50 -3.74
N TRP A 112 -7.11 32.77 -3.35
CA TRP A 112 -8.21 31.80 -3.43
C TRP A 112 -8.51 31.38 -4.87
N ASN A 113 -8.61 32.33 -5.79
CA ASN A 113 -8.93 32.04 -7.20
C ASN A 113 -7.82 31.20 -7.85
N ASP A 114 -6.57 31.39 -7.45
CA ASP A 114 -5.49 30.54 -7.93
C ASP A 114 -5.55 29.14 -7.31
N LEU A 115 -5.62 29.04 -5.97
CA LEU A 115 -5.71 27.79 -5.24
C LEU A 115 -6.89 26.93 -5.73
N ILE A 116 -8.09 27.50 -5.85
CA ILE A 116 -9.28 26.74 -6.23
C ILE A 116 -9.14 26.14 -7.63
N GLY A 117 -8.47 26.85 -8.54
CA GLY A 117 -8.15 26.31 -9.87
C GLY A 117 -7.24 25.09 -9.85
N HIS A 118 -6.42 24.90 -8.80
CA HIS A 118 -5.63 23.68 -8.59
C HIS A 118 -6.43 22.53 -7.96
N ILE A 119 -7.59 22.80 -7.36
CA ILE A 119 -8.41 21.80 -6.67
C ILE A 119 -9.63 21.39 -7.51
N GLU A 120 -10.32 22.33 -8.16
CA GLU A 120 -11.61 22.09 -8.85
C GLU A 120 -11.51 21.19 -10.08
N CYS A 121 -10.28 20.95 -10.55
CA CYS A 121 -9.97 20.09 -11.69
C CYS A 121 -10.20 18.58 -11.43
N PHE A 122 -10.52 18.18 -10.20
CA PHE A 122 -10.75 16.77 -9.83
C PHE A 122 -12.23 16.37 -9.90
N ASP A 123 -12.51 15.15 -10.34
CA ASP A 123 -13.86 14.67 -10.70
C ASP A 123 -14.85 14.62 -9.53
N GLN A 124 -14.34 14.41 -8.32
CA GLN A 124 -15.14 14.41 -7.10
C GLN A 124 -15.42 15.80 -6.53
N TRP A 125 -14.78 16.84 -7.08
CA TRP A 125 -14.96 18.21 -6.61
C TRP A 125 -16.28 18.79 -7.13
N ASN A 126 -16.91 19.63 -6.35
CA ASN A 126 -18.18 20.26 -6.73
C ASN A 126 -18.34 21.65 -6.10
N ASP A 127 -19.35 22.39 -6.58
CA ASP A 127 -19.62 23.77 -6.16
C ASP A 127 -19.96 23.87 -4.67
N ILE A 128 -20.61 22.85 -4.10
CA ILE A 128 -20.95 22.84 -2.67
C ILE A 128 -19.67 22.82 -1.84
N ILE A 129 -18.75 21.89 -2.13
CA ILE A 129 -17.46 21.81 -1.43
C ILE A 129 -16.64 23.09 -1.65
N THR A 130 -16.71 23.70 -2.83
CA THR A 130 -16.07 24.99 -3.12
C THR A 130 -16.55 26.08 -2.17
N LEU A 131 -17.88 26.21 -2.02
CA LEU A 131 -18.48 27.20 -1.12
C LEU A 131 -18.12 26.92 0.34
N ARG A 132 -18.14 25.65 0.75
CA ARG A 132 -17.82 25.22 2.11
C ARG A 132 -16.36 25.50 2.47
N LEU A 133 -15.42 25.17 1.59
CA LEU A 133 -14.01 25.50 1.79
C LEU A 133 -13.80 27.02 1.81
N LYS A 134 -14.50 27.77 0.96
CA LYS A 134 -14.43 29.24 0.96
C LYS A 134 -14.96 29.84 2.26
N GLU A 135 -16.06 29.33 2.78
CA GLU A 135 -16.60 29.71 4.08
C GLU A 135 -15.58 29.46 5.19
N ALA A 136 -14.98 28.27 5.25
CA ALA A 136 -13.97 27.91 6.24
C ALA A 136 -12.74 28.85 6.20
N LEU A 137 -12.33 29.30 5.01
CA LEU A 137 -11.14 30.16 4.84
C LEU A 137 -11.41 31.65 5.11
N PHE A 138 -12.59 32.17 4.77
CA PHE A 138 -12.86 33.62 4.77
C PHE A 138 -13.78 34.10 5.89
N ILE A 139 -14.64 33.23 6.44
CA ILE A 139 -15.62 33.62 7.46
C ILE A 139 -15.05 33.27 8.84
N LYS A 140 -14.87 34.28 9.68
CA LYS A 140 -14.43 34.07 11.05
C LYS A 140 -15.51 33.31 11.83
N GLY A 141 -15.20 32.08 12.24
CA GLY A 141 -16.16 31.18 12.86
C GLY A 141 -17.13 30.53 11.87
N GLY A 142 -16.82 30.57 10.56
CA GLY A 142 -17.50 29.77 9.56
C GLY A 142 -17.24 28.28 9.79
N ASP A 143 -18.19 27.46 9.36
CA ASP A 143 -18.15 26.03 9.58
C ASP A 143 -17.07 25.37 8.71
N ASP A 144 -16.27 24.52 9.35
CA ASP A 144 -15.25 23.73 8.69
C ASP A 144 -15.83 22.60 7.85
N LEU A 145 -15.00 22.07 6.94
CA LEU A 145 -15.34 20.86 6.20
C LEU A 145 -15.50 19.71 7.20
N THR A 146 -16.66 19.08 7.18
CA THR A 146 -16.99 17.92 8.02
C THR A 146 -16.21 16.69 7.57
N CYS A 147 -16.12 15.70 8.45
CA CYS A 147 -15.50 14.42 8.09
C CYS A 147 -16.25 13.74 6.93
N ASP A 148 -17.58 13.87 6.83
CA ASP A 148 -18.38 13.33 5.73
C ASP A 148 -18.07 14.02 4.40
N GLU A 149 -17.94 15.35 4.41
CA GLU A 149 -17.50 16.12 3.24
C GLU A 149 -16.10 15.70 2.79
N MET A 150 -15.15 15.58 3.72
CA MET A 150 -13.80 15.08 3.41
C MET A 150 -13.80 13.63 2.88
N ASN A 151 -14.62 12.75 3.47
CA ASN A 151 -14.79 11.37 3.02
C ASN A 151 -15.45 11.25 1.64
N SER A 152 -16.26 12.23 1.25
CA SER A 152 -16.81 12.27 -0.10
C SER A 152 -15.72 12.52 -1.15
N LEU A 153 -14.70 13.32 -0.78
CA LEU A 153 -13.60 13.70 -1.65
C LEU A 153 -12.58 12.58 -1.89
N THR A 154 -12.58 11.51 -1.09
CA THR A 154 -11.68 10.37 -1.26
C THR A 154 -12.16 9.36 -2.30
N LYS A 155 -13.39 9.52 -2.81
CA LYS A 155 -14.05 8.59 -3.75
C LYS A 155 -13.73 8.86 -5.22
N GLY A 156 -12.93 9.89 -5.52
CA GLY A 156 -12.57 10.27 -6.88
C GLY A 156 -11.68 9.25 -7.59
N LYS A 157 -11.75 9.21 -8.92
CA LYS A 157 -10.94 8.27 -9.72
C LYS A 157 -9.53 8.80 -9.99
N ILE A 158 -9.39 10.12 -10.12
CA ILE A 158 -8.14 10.77 -10.54
C ILE A 158 -7.21 10.95 -9.35
N CYS A 159 -7.77 11.41 -8.23
CA CYS A 159 -7.00 11.72 -7.04
C CYS A 159 -7.77 11.27 -5.79
N PRO A 160 -7.12 10.60 -4.83
CA PRO A 160 -7.73 10.22 -3.55
C PRO A 160 -7.78 11.37 -2.54
N CYS A 161 -7.01 12.44 -2.75
CA CYS A 161 -6.86 13.56 -1.82
C CYS A 161 -6.74 14.88 -2.61
N PRO A 162 -7.86 15.39 -3.17
CA PRO A 162 -7.84 16.52 -4.11
C PRO A 162 -7.33 17.80 -3.45
N ILE A 163 -7.69 18.05 -2.18
CA ILE A 163 -7.21 19.22 -1.43
C ILE A 163 -5.69 19.16 -1.24
N ARG A 164 -5.14 18.05 -0.73
CA ARG A 164 -3.69 17.87 -0.56
C ARG A 164 -2.95 18.07 -1.88
N THR A 165 -3.45 17.45 -2.95
CA THR A 165 -2.83 17.60 -4.28
C THR A 165 -2.89 19.05 -4.77
N GLY A 166 -4.04 19.71 -4.61
CA GLY A 166 -4.20 21.11 -5.00
C GLY A 166 -3.24 22.02 -4.25
N LEU A 167 -3.08 21.82 -2.93
CA LEU A 167 -2.08 22.55 -2.13
C LEU A 167 -0.66 22.30 -2.63
N ILE A 168 -0.26 21.05 -2.88
CA ILE A 168 1.08 20.72 -3.42
C ILE A 168 1.30 21.43 -4.75
N ASN A 169 0.31 21.39 -5.64
CA ASN A 169 0.43 21.97 -6.97
C ASN A 169 0.49 23.49 -6.91
N TRP A 170 -0.31 24.10 -6.04
CA TRP A 170 -0.33 25.55 -5.82
C TRP A 170 0.97 26.06 -5.20
N ILE A 171 1.47 25.41 -4.15
CA ILE A 171 2.75 25.77 -3.47
C ILE A 171 3.94 25.69 -4.43
N ASN A 172 3.94 24.70 -5.33
CA ASN A 172 5.06 24.42 -6.24
C ASN A 172 4.85 24.94 -7.67
N ASN A 173 3.81 25.76 -7.92
CA ASN A 173 3.44 26.26 -9.25
C ASN A 173 3.38 25.17 -10.33
N GLN A 174 2.86 23.99 -9.97
CA GLN A 174 2.75 22.84 -10.87
C GLN A 174 1.48 22.89 -11.72
N PRO A 175 1.44 22.20 -12.87
CA PRO A 175 0.26 22.15 -13.73
C PRO A 175 -1.00 21.65 -13.00
N LYS A 176 -2.14 22.28 -13.29
CA LYS A 176 -3.47 21.90 -12.81
C LYS A 176 -3.87 20.51 -13.35
N GLY A 177 -4.70 19.77 -12.62
CA GLY A 177 -5.28 18.50 -13.07
C GLY A 177 -4.40 17.26 -12.95
N LYS A 178 -3.13 17.38 -12.49
CA LYS A 178 -2.25 16.22 -12.27
C LYS A 178 -2.21 15.84 -10.80
N CYS A 179 -2.42 14.55 -10.53
CA CYS A 179 -2.26 13.97 -9.20
C CYS A 179 -0.79 14.04 -8.76
N SER A 180 -0.55 14.65 -7.60
CA SER A 180 0.78 14.80 -6.99
C SER A 180 0.88 14.08 -5.65
N CYS A 181 0.01 13.08 -5.42
CA CYS A 181 -0.03 12.36 -4.14
C CYS A 181 1.27 11.62 -3.81
N ALA A 182 2.07 11.26 -4.81
CA ALA A 182 3.38 10.61 -4.65
C ALA A 182 4.50 11.56 -4.21
N ASN A 183 4.22 12.86 -3.99
CA ASN A 183 5.21 13.80 -3.49
C ASN A 183 5.59 13.45 -2.04
N GLU A 184 6.85 13.04 -1.84
CA GLU A 184 7.44 12.66 -0.55
C GLU A 184 7.95 13.86 0.27
N TYR A 185 8.16 15.01 -0.37
CA TYR A 185 8.63 16.24 0.28
C TYR A 185 7.50 17.04 0.93
N PHE A 186 6.25 16.69 0.64
CA PHE A 186 5.07 17.29 1.25
C PHE A 186 4.42 16.30 2.23
N PRO A 187 3.98 16.75 3.43
CA PRO A 187 3.38 15.87 4.43
C PRO A 187 2.29 14.97 3.84
N SER A 188 2.30 13.70 4.23
CA SER A 188 1.30 12.73 3.78
C SER A 188 -0.10 13.12 4.26
N GLN A 189 -1.17 12.62 3.62
CA GLN A 189 -2.53 12.91 4.10
C GLN A 189 -2.73 12.45 5.55
N GLN A 190 -2.18 11.29 5.92
CA GLN A 190 -2.30 10.80 7.30
C GLN A 190 -1.53 11.68 8.29
N THR A 191 -0.31 12.10 7.92
CA THR A 191 0.47 13.04 8.75
C THR A 191 -0.29 14.34 8.98
N ILE A 192 -0.95 14.89 7.94
CA ILE A 192 -1.80 16.07 8.06
C ILE A 192 -2.99 15.81 9.00
N CYS A 193 -3.61 14.62 8.91
CA CYS A 193 -4.71 14.22 9.80
C CYS A 193 -4.26 14.11 11.27
N ASP A 194 -3.03 13.68 11.52
CA ASP A 194 -2.52 13.42 12.87
C ASP A 194 -1.96 14.69 13.54
N GLU A 195 -1.26 15.53 12.78
CA GLU A 195 -0.48 16.65 13.32
C GLU A 195 -1.06 18.04 13.02
N GLY A 196 -1.88 18.15 11.97
CA GLY A 196 -2.57 19.40 11.61
C GLY A 196 -1.65 20.60 11.47
N GLU A 197 -1.98 21.69 12.18
CA GLU A 197 -1.29 22.98 12.13
C GLU A 197 0.20 22.91 12.53
N LYS A 198 0.59 21.93 13.35
CA LYS A 198 1.99 21.77 13.80
C LYS A 198 2.97 21.58 12.63
N LEU A 199 2.48 21.05 11.51
CA LEU A 199 3.27 20.83 10.30
C LEU A 199 3.65 22.13 9.59
N LEU A 200 2.98 23.25 9.88
CA LEU A 200 3.30 24.53 9.25
C LEU A 200 4.68 25.03 9.66
N GLU A 201 5.06 24.84 10.92
CA GLU A 201 6.40 25.19 11.40
C GLU A 201 7.46 24.43 10.59
N GLN A 202 7.23 23.15 10.28
CA GLN A 202 8.17 22.33 9.52
C GLN A 202 8.21 22.75 8.03
N LEU A 203 7.07 23.14 7.46
CA LEU A 203 6.97 23.55 6.05
C LEU A 203 7.53 24.94 5.77
N TYR A 204 7.44 25.86 6.74
CA TYR A 204 7.79 27.27 6.59
C TYR A 204 8.89 27.75 7.53
N ALA A 205 9.61 26.86 8.21
CA ALA A 205 10.83 27.21 8.94
C ALA A 205 11.97 27.59 7.97
N LEU A 206 11.89 28.79 7.40
CA LEU A 206 12.96 29.46 6.65
C LEU A 206 12.94 30.97 6.92
#